data_AF-A0A363SFS6-F1
#
_entry.id   AF-A0A363SFS6-F1
#
_cell.length_a   1.000
_cell.length_b   1.000
_cell.length_c   1.000
_cell.angle_alpha   90.00
_cell.angle_beta   90.00
_cell.angle_gamma   90.00
#
_symmetry.space_group_name_H-M   'P 1'
#
loop_
_entity.id
_entity.type
_entity.pdbx_description
1 polymer ?
#
loop_
_entity_poly.entity_id
_entity_poly.type
_entity_poly.pdbx_seq_one_letter_code
_entity_poly.pdbx_strand_id
1 'polypeptide(L)'
;MYAIGRQWDKKLGLQQDCKGPYNIQPLSIFLLKPIDFPEGKAHPVSGGWQQRYIFERCGKRMTYNTIFVARNGDKPEARPHFPGTTNASMQQIGDALKSAAPVALARLAKQRKGCKEANLINTRLTHAPHEVDKTGRWEETWTFRGCGHDVDIPVTFTPDGKGGMQYAAGRTP
;
A
#
# COMPACT_ATOMS: atom_id res chain seq x y z
N MET A 1 5.75 -2.74 -15.52
CA MET A 1 5.21 -2.12 -14.30
C MET A 1 3.72 -1.79 -14.40
N TYR A 2 3.30 -0.91 -15.31
CA TYR A 2 1.89 -0.44 -15.37
C TYR A 2 0.85 -1.54 -15.59
N ALA A 3 1.24 -2.67 -16.21
CA ALA A 3 0.39 -3.85 -16.29
C ALA A 3 0.01 -4.41 -14.91
N ILE A 4 0.91 -4.36 -13.92
CA ILE A 4 0.66 -4.81 -12.54
C ILE A 4 -0.38 -3.90 -11.89
N GLY A 5 -0.24 -2.59 -12.04
CA GLY A 5 -1.25 -1.62 -11.55
C GLY A 5 -2.62 -1.88 -12.16
N ARG A 6 -2.71 -2.15 -13.46
CA ARG A 6 -3.99 -2.50 -14.13
C ARG A 6 -4.57 -3.83 -13.64
N GLN A 7 -3.74 -4.85 -13.42
CA GLN A 7 -4.18 -6.12 -12.83
C GLN A 7 -4.71 -5.93 -11.41
N TRP A 8 -4.03 -5.08 -10.63
CA TRP A 8 -4.42 -4.78 -9.26
C TRP A 8 -5.70 -3.95 -9.19
N ASP A 9 -5.86 -2.95 -10.06
CA ASP A 9 -7.12 -2.21 -10.21
C ASP A 9 -8.29 -3.13 -10.54
N LYS A 10 -8.11 -4.05 -11.51
CA LYS A 10 -9.12 -5.04 -11.87
C LYS A 10 -9.46 -5.96 -10.70
N LYS A 11 -8.46 -6.43 -9.97
CA LYS A 11 -8.65 -7.30 -8.80
C LYS A 11 -9.46 -6.61 -7.69
N LEU A 12 -9.22 -5.32 -7.47
CA LEU A 12 -9.84 -4.55 -6.39
C LEU A 12 -11.11 -3.80 -6.81
N GLY A 13 -11.42 -3.75 -8.11
CA GLY A 13 -12.63 -3.12 -8.63
C GLY A 13 -12.68 -1.60 -8.44
N LEU A 14 -11.54 -0.89 -8.52
CA LEU A 14 -11.48 0.53 -8.10
C LEU A 14 -11.88 1.49 -9.23
N GLN A 15 -11.47 1.22 -10.46
CA GLN A 15 -11.76 2.06 -11.63
C GLN A 15 -12.42 1.29 -12.78
N GLN A 16 -13.20 0.24 -12.47
CA GLN A 16 -13.78 -0.68 -13.46
C GLN A 16 -15.06 -0.14 -14.13
N ASP A 17 -15.76 0.82 -13.53
CA ASP A 17 -17.01 1.38 -14.07
C ASP A 17 -16.80 2.23 -15.33
N CYS A 18 -15.55 2.49 -15.70
CA CYS A 18 -15.23 3.27 -16.89
C CYS A 18 -14.55 2.44 -17.98
N LYS A 19 -14.75 2.85 -19.24
CA LYS A 19 -14.08 2.28 -20.42
C LYS A 19 -13.02 3.18 -21.05
N GLY A 20 -12.84 4.42 -20.57
CA GLY A 20 -11.83 5.36 -21.09
C GLY A 20 -10.38 4.84 -20.97
N PRO A 21 -9.39 5.47 -21.58
CA PRO A 21 -7.99 5.07 -21.41
C PRO A 21 -7.49 5.38 -19.99
N TYR A 22 -6.44 4.67 -19.55
CA TYR A 22 -5.68 5.07 -18.37
C TYR A 22 -4.67 6.14 -18.76
N ASN A 23 -4.71 7.29 -18.10
CA ASN A 23 -3.59 8.22 -18.08
C ASN A 23 -2.69 7.87 -16.89
N ILE A 24 -1.44 7.50 -17.14
CA ILE A 24 -0.55 6.96 -16.10
C ILE A 24 0.64 7.89 -15.91
N GLN A 25 0.81 8.38 -14.69
CA GLN A 25 1.91 9.30 -14.34
C GLN A 25 2.81 8.65 -13.29
N PRO A 26 4.13 8.56 -13.50
CA PRO A 26 5.05 8.20 -12.43
C PRO A 26 4.99 9.28 -11.34
N LEU A 27 5.01 8.87 -10.07
CA LEU A 27 4.96 9.80 -8.95
C LEU A 27 6.26 9.82 -8.17
N SER A 28 6.74 8.66 -7.72
CA SER A 28 7.96 8.58 -6.93
C SER A 28 8.58 7.19 -6.91
N ILE A 29 9.85 7.13 -6.50
CA ILE A 29 10.60 5.90 -6.26
C ILE A 29 11.13 5.96 -4.82
N PHE A 30 11.00 4.86 -4.08
CA PHE A 30 11.51 4.71 -2.72
C PHE A 30 12.43 3.51 -2.64
N LEU A 31 13.65 3.70 -2.14
CA LEU A 31 14.56 2.57 -1.89
C LEU A 31 14.14 1.87 -0.60
N LEU A 32 13.84 0.57 -0.71
CA LEU A 32 13.55 -0.30 0.43
C LEU A 32 14.81 -1.02 0.92
N LYS A 33 15.71 -1.35 -0.02
CA LYS A 33 17.03 -1.91 0.20
C LYS A 33 18.00 -1.29 -0.81
N PRO A 34 19.25 -0.94 -0.41
CA PRO A 34 20.26 -0.44 -1.34
C PRO A 34 20.38 -1.33 -2.58
N ILE A 35 20.52 -0.68 -3.74
CA ILE A 35 20.67 -1.36 -5.03
C ILE A 35 22.15 -1.56 -5.29
N ASP A 36 22.55 -2.81 -5.49
CA ASP A 36 23.89 -3.16 -5.96
C ASP A 36 23.82 -3.46 -7.46
N PHE A 37 24.50 -2.64 -8.26
CA PHE A 37 24.50 -2.71 -9.71
C PHE A 37 25.95 -2.75 -10.20
N PRO A 38 26.55 -3.95 -10.32
CA PRO A 38 27.91 -4.10 -10.80
C PRO A 38 28.05 -3.63 -12.26
N GLU A 39 29.22 -3.10 -12.58
CA GLU A 39 29.55 -2.67 -13.94
C GLU A 39 29.41 -3.81 -14.96
N GLY A 40 28.93 -3.49 -16.16
CA GLY A 40 28.75 -4.46 -17.24
C GLY A 40 27.58 -5.44 -17.08
N LYS A 41 26.80 -5.36 -15.98
CA LYS A 41 25.57 -6.15 -15.84
C LYS A 41 24.36 -5.42 -16.45
N ALA A 42 23.39 -6.18 -16.95
CA ALA A 42 22.14 -5.61 -17.45
C ALA A 42 21.14 -5.29 -16.32
N HIS A 43 21.29 -5.95 -15.17
CA HIS A 43 20.38 -5.85 -14.03
C HIS A 43 21.16 -5.84 -12.70
N PRO A 44 20.58 -5.23 -11.64
CA PRO A 44 21.18 -5.24 -10.32
C PRO A 44 21.25 -6.65 -9.72
N VAL A 45 22.31 -6.92 -8.95
CA VAL A 45 22.51 -8.22 -8.28
C VAL A 45 21.79 -8.29 -6.94
N SER A 46 21.53 -7.14 -6.32
CA SER A 46 20.70 -7.05 -5.12
C SER A 46 20.00 -5.71 -5.00
N GLY A 47 18.93 -5.66 -4.19
CA GLY A 47 18.23 -4.44 -3.85
C GLY A 47 16.72 -4.56 -3.92
N GLY A 48 16.05 -3.50 -3.52
CA GLY A 48 14.59 -3.45 -3.58
C GLY A 48 14.10 -2.02 -3.55
N TRP A 49 13.14 -1.70 -4.41
CA TRP A 49 12.55 -0.37 -4.46
C TRP A 49 11.06 -0.46 -4.72
N GLN A 50 10.33 0.52 -4.21
CA GLN A 50 8.94 0.75 -4.55
C GLN A 50 8.86 1.85 -5.60
N GLN A 51 8.05 1.64 -6.62
CA GLN A 51 7.67 2.67 -7.56
C GLN A 51 6.18 2.96 -7.41
N ARG A 52 5.86 4.24 -7.24
CA ARG A 52 4.51 4.77 -7.10
C ARG A 52 4.10 5.49 -8.38
N TYR A 53 2.86 5.29 -8.80
CA TYR A 53 2.31 5.94 -9.98
C TYR A 53 0.82 6.19 -9.81
N ILE A 54 0.34 7.23 -10.48
CA ILE A 54 -1.06 7.65 -10.47
C ILE A 54 -1.73 7.14 -11.75
N PHE A 55 -2.87 6.49 -11.60
CA PHE A 55 -3.81 6.24 -12.68
C PHE A 55 -4.91 7.27 -12.61
N GLU A 56 -5.02 8.08 -13.65
CA GLU A 56 -6.14 8.97 -13.85
C GLU A 56 -7.02 8.42 -14.97
N ARG A 57 -8.30 8.26 -14.65
CA ARG A 57 -9.29 7.72 -15.57
C ARG A 57 -10.67 8.20 -15.17
N CYS A 58 -11.34 8.89 -16.10
CA CYS A 58 -12.74 9.31 -15.96
C CYS A 58 -12.97 10.16 -14.71
N GLY A 59 -12.09 11.15 -14.49
CA GLY A 59 -12.12 12.05 -13.34
C GLY A 59 -11.69 11.41 -12.01
N LYS A 60 -11.44 10.09 -11.96
CA LYS A 60 -10.94 9.41 -10.78
C LYS A 60 -9.42 9.27 -10.85
N ARG A 61 -8.74 9.59 -9.75
CA ARG A 61 -7.30 9.41 -9.57
C ARG A 61 -7.06 8.35 -8.50
N MET A 62 -6.32 7.30 -8.83
CA MET A 62 -5.90 6.26 -7.89
C MET A 62 -4.38 6.12 -7.92
N THR A 63 -3.80 5.95 -6.74
CA THR A 63 -2.36 5.72 -6.61
C THR A 63 -2.10 4.23 -6.49
N TYR A 64 -1.18 3.69 -7.28
CA TYR A 64 -0.76 2.30 -7.22
C TYR A 64 0.72 2.21 -6.92
N ASN A 65 1.10 1.13 -6.25
CA ASN A 65 2.46 0.85 -5.84
C ASN A 65 2.92 -0.48 -6.43
N THR A 66 4.16 -0.54 -6.89
CA THR A 66 4.82 -1.78 -7.33
C THR A 66 6.16 -1.88 -6.65
N ILE A 67 6.43 -3.02 -6.03
CA ILE A 67 7.73 -3.33 -5.44
C ILE A 67 8.54 -4.12 -6.46
N PHE A 68 9.79 -3.74 -6.62
CA PHE A 68 10.78 -4.47 -7.38
C PHE A 68 11.80 -5.09 -6.44
N VAL A 69 12.17 -6.33 -6.70
CA VAL A 69 13.20 -7.06 -5.94
C VAL A 69 14.25 -7.57 -6.91
N ALA A 70 15.50 -7.15 -6.70
CA ALA A 70 16.64 -7.58 -7.49
C ALA A 70 17.37 -8.73 -6.77
N ARG A 71 17.70 -9.79 -7.51
CA ARG A 71 18.43 -10.96 -7.01
C ARG A 71 19.29 -11.52 -8.14
N ASN A 72 20.55 -11.84 -7.82
CA ASN A 72 21.46 -12.63 -8.65
C ASN A 72 21.71 -12.10 -10.08
N GLY A 73 21.43 -10.83 -10.35
CA GLY A 73 21.65 -10.20 -11.66
C GLY A 73 20.57 -10.54 -12.68
N ASP A 74 19.47 -11.16 -12.25
CA ASP A 74 18.30 -11.42 -13.07
C ASP A 74 17.42 -10.17 -13.19
N LYS A 75 16.48 -10.21 -14.13
CA LYS A 75 15.45 -9.18 -14.27
C LYS A 75 14.70 -9.01 -12.93
N PRO A 76 14.63 -7.78 -12.38
CA PRO A 76 13.97 -7.55 -11.10
C PRO A 76 12.53 -8.05 -11.09
N GLU A 77 12.18 -8.81 -10.06
CA GLU A 77 10.83 -9.32 -9.87
C GLU A 77 9.91 -8.17 -9.44
N ALA A 78 8.82 -7.97 -10.17
CA ALA A 78 7.87 -6.90 -9.90
C ALA A 78 6.60 -7.47 -9.25
N ARG A 79 6.24 -6.96 -8.06
CA ARG A 79 5.10 -7.41 -7.25
C ARG A 79 4.14 -6.26 -6.98
N PRO A 80 2.81 -6.50 -7.01
CA PRO A 80 1.86 -5.49 -6.57
C PRO A 80 2.06 -5.18 -5.08
N HIS A 81 1.86 -3.91 -4.72
CA HIS A 81 1.70 -3.47 -3.34
C HIS A 81 0.35 -2.76 -3.22
N PHE A 82 -0.12 -2.54 -1.99
CA PHE A 82 -1.44 -1.96 -1.75
C PHE A 82 -1.56 -0.55 -2.36
N PRO A 83 -2.74 -0.18 -2.90
CA PRO A 83 -2.94 1.15 -3.47
C PRO A 83 -2.83 2.23 -2.40
N GLY A 84 -2.56 3.45 -2.85
CA GLY A 84 -2.54 4.65 -2.02
C GLY A 84 -1.13 5.10 -1.65
N THR A 85 -1.02 5.81 -0.53
CA THR A 85 0.19 6.55 -0.15
C THR A 85 0.93 5.99 1.06
N THR A 86 0.66 4.75 1.47
CA THR A 86 1.34 4.09 2.61
C THR A 86 2.87 4.27 2.62
N ASN A 87 3.42 4.48 3.82
CA ASN A 87 4.84 4.42 4.11
C ASN A 87 5.27 3.03 4.62
N ALA A 88 4.31 2.14 4.90
CA ALA A 88 4.58 0.81 5.40
C ALA A 88 5.12 -0.14 4.31
N SER A 89 6.12 -0.93 4.68
CA SER A 89 6.59 -2.06 3.88
C SER A 89 5.54 -3.18 3.81
N MET A 90 5.69 -4.12 2.87
CA MET A 90 4.78 -5.28 2.78
C MET A 90 4.69 -6.08 4.08
N GLN A 91 5.80 -6.24 4.80
CA GLN A 91 5.81 -6.94 6.09
C GLN A 91 5.00 -6.16 7.13
N GLN A 92 5.25 -4.86 7.26
CA GLN A 92 4.53 -3.99 8.19
C GLN A 92 3.03 -3.95 7.87
N ILE A 93 2.63 -3.93 6.60
CA ILE A 93 1.21 -4.03 6.23
C ILE A 93 0.64 -5.40 6.63
N GLY A 94 1.35 -6.48 6.34
CA GLY A 94 0.93 -7.84 6.74
C GLY A 94 0.72 -7.98 8.25
N ASP A 95 1.61 -7.38 9.05
CA ASP A 95 1.49 -7.39 10.51
C ASP A 95 0.35 -6.49 11.01
N ALA A 96 0.27 -5.24 10.53
CA ALA A 96 -0.81 -4.32 10.91
C ALA A 96 -2.20 -4.80 10.47
N LEU A 97 -2.30 -5.55 9.36
CA LEU A 97 -3.55 -6.17 8.90
C LEU A 97 -4.13 -7.16 9.92
N LYS A 98 -3.28 -7.83 10.72
CA LYS A 98 -3.74 -8.72 11.81
C LYS A 98 -4.61 -7.98 12.83
N SER A 99 -4.38 -6.68 13.00
CA SER A 99 -5.16 -5.81 13.89
C SER A 99 -6.25 -5.03 13.13
N ALA A 100 -5.94 -4.51 11.93
CA ALA A 100 -6.86 -3.65 11.19
C ALA A 100 -8.02 -4.40 10.54
N ALA A 101 -7.80 -5.59 9.98
CA ALA A 101 -8.83 -6.33 9.26
C ALA A 101 -10.01 -6.78 10.16
N PRO A 102 -9.80 -7.29 11.39
CA PRO A 102 -10.91 -7.59 12.30
C PRO A 102 -11.75 -6.35 12.67
N VAL A 103 -11.10 -5.19 12.86
CA VAL A 103 -11.79 -3.93 13.13
C VAL A 103 -12.63 -3.50 11.92
N ALA A 104 -12.06 -3.57 10.72
CA ALA A 104 -12.77 -3.29 9.48
C ALA A 104 -14.00 -4.19 9.32
N LEU A 105 -13.82 -5.51 9.50
CA LEU A 105 -14.91 -6.48 9.41
C LEU A 105 -16.01 -6.20 10.43
N ALA A 106 -15.66 -5.88 11.67
CA ALA A 106 -16.64 -5.53 12.70
C ALA A 106 -17.43 -4.25 12.36
N ARG A 107 -16.78 -3.23 11.76
CA ARG A 107 -17.47 -2.01 11.30
C ARG A 107 -18.39 -2.29 10.12
N LEU A 108 -17.93 -3.07 9.14
CA LEU A 108 -18.72 -3.48 7.98
C LEU A 108 -19.93 -4.35 8.38
N ALA A 109 -19.75 -5.27 9.34
CA ALA A 109 -20.84 -6.10 9.86
C ALA A 109 -21.96 -5.30 10.54
N LYS A 110 -21.65 -4.12 11.10
CA LYS A 110 -22.64 -3.17 11.63
C LYS A 110 -23.42 -2.47 10.52
N GLN A 111 -22.79 -2.19 9.37
CA GLN A 111 -23.44 -1.58 8.21
C GLN A 111 -24.28 -2.60 7.42
N ARG A 112 -23.77 -3.83 7.29
CA ARG A 112 -24.42 -4.92 6.57
C ARG A 112 -24.36 -6.21 7.38
N LYS A 113 -25.53 -6.64 7.89
CA LYS A 113 -25.66 -7.91 8.63
C LYS A 113 -25.12 -9.06 7.80
N GLY A 114 -24.24 -9.86 8.40
CA GLY A 114 -23.64 -11.04 7.76
C GLY A 114 -22.46 -10.74 6.82
N CYS A 115 -21.88 -9.53 6.87
CA CYS A 115 -20.67 -9.24 6.11
C CYS A 115 -19.48 -10.11 6.58
N LYS A 116 -18.79 -10.76 5.64
CA LYS A 116 -17.68 -11.72 5.91
C LYS A 116 -16.37 -11.36 5.22
N GLU A 117 -16.33 -10.24 4.53
CA GLU A 117 -15.18 -9.81 3.75
C GLU A 117 -14.79 -8.37 4.10
N ALA A 118 -13.49 -8.10 4.06
CA ALA A 118 -12.92 -6.78 4.22
C ALA A 118 -11.62 -6.72 3.41
N ASN A 119 -11.67 -6.15 2.22
CA ASN A 119 -10.52 -6.02 1.34
C ASN A 119 -9.88 -4.64 1.52
N LEU A 120 -8.59 -4.57 1.82
CA LEU A 120 -7.85 -3.31 1.85
C LEU A 120 -7.70 -2.77 0.42
N ILE A 121 -8.39 -1.67 0.11
CA ILE A 121 -8.47 -1.11 -1.25
C ILE A 121 -7.68 0.19 -1.43
N ASN A 122 -7.36 0.88 -0.34
CA ASN A 122 -6.58 2.11 -0.38
C ASN A 122 -5.91 2.38 0.96
N THR A 123 -4.74 3.01 0.91
CA THR A 123 -4.00 3.50 2.07
C THR A 123 -3.74 5.00 1.91
N ARG A 124 -3.77 5.75 3.00
CA ARG A 124 -3.52 7.19 2.97
C ARG A 124 -2.64 7.56 4.14
N LEU A 125 -1.41 8.01 3.87
CA LEU A 125 -0.59 8.65 4.89
C LEU A 125 -1.30 9.91 5.36
N THR A 126 -1.61 9.99 6.65
CA THR A 126 -2.32 11.13 7.26
C THR A 126 -1.39 12.01 8.08
N HIS A 127 -0.42 11.41 8.77
CA HIS A 127 0.65 12.14 9.46
C HIS A 127 1.97 11.45 9.18
N ALA A 128 2.92 12.15 8.57
CA ALA A 128 4.23 11.63 8.25
C ALA A 128 5.11 11.51 9.51
N PRO A 129 6.18 10.68 9.49
CA PRO A 129 7.04 10.47 10.66
C PRO A 129 7.57 11.74 11.32
N HIS A 130 7.87 12.77 10.53
CA HIS A 130 8.41 14.05 11.01
C HIS A 130 7.33 15.01 11.53
N GLU A 131 6.06 14.74 11.25
CA GLU A 131 4.91 15.57 11.64
C GLU A 131 4.32 15.14 12.99
N VAL A 132 4.51 13.87 13.37
CA VAL A 132 3.99 13.32 14.63
C VAL A 132 4.92 13.63 15.80
N ASP A 133 6.19 13.23 15.71
CA ASP A 133 7.22 13.49 16.72
C ASP A 133 8.63 13.08 16.21
N LYS A 134 9.66 13.19 17.06
CA LYS A 134 11.02 12.73 16.75
C LYS A 134 11.21 11.21 16.90
N THR A 135 10.18 10.46 17.27
CA THR A 135 10.26 9.01 17.52
C THR A 135 10.14 8.19 16.23
N GLY A 136 9.75 8.84 15.12
CA GLY A 136 9.53 8.18 13.84
C GLY A 136 8.17 7.49 13.74
N ARG A 137 7.25 7.79 14.67
CA ARG A 137 5.85 7.35 14.62
C ARG A 137 5.13 8.00 13.44
N TRP A 138 4.27 7.28 12.74
CA TRP A 138 3.41 7.86 11.70
C TRP A 138 2.01 7.26 11.72
N GLU A 139 1.09 7.92 11.03
CA GLU A 139 -0.32 7.53 10.98
C GLU A 139 -0.81 7.43 9.54
N GLU A 140 -1.66 6.45 9.32
CA GLU A 140 -2.33 6.21 8.05
C GLU A 140 -3.82 5.99 8.27
N THR A 141 -4.63 6.30 7.25
CA THR A 141 -6.01 5.83 7.14
C THR A 141 -6.10 4.78 6.05
N TRP A 142 -6.64 3.61 6.40
CA TRP A 142 -6.79 2.47 5.51
C TRP A 142 -8.25 2.26 5.17
N THR A 143 -8.59 2.31 3.89
CA THR A 143 -9.95 2.09 3.41
C THR A 143 -10.13 0.60 3.09
N PHE A 144 -11.07 -0.04 3.78
CA PHE A 144 -11.49 -1.40 3.53
C PHE A 144 -12.84 -1.41 2.83
N ARG A 145 -13.00 -2.29 1.85
CA ARG A 145 -14.26 -2.54 1.14
C ARG A 145 -14.78 -3.94 1.43
N GLY A 146 -16.06 -4.05 1.73
CA GLY A 146 -16.75 -5.33 1.83
C GLY A 146 -18.25 -5.15 1.76
N CYS A 147 -18.94 -6.10 1.12
CA CYS A 147 -20.41 -6.12 1.11
C CYS A 147 -21.06 -4.83 0.58
N GLY A 148 -20.41 -4.16 -0.37
CA GLY A 148 -20.89 -2.91 -0.99
C GLY A 148 -20.61 -1.63 -0.21
N HIS A 149 -19.90 -1.70 0.91
CA HIS A 149 -19.57 -0.54 1.73
C HIS A 149 -18.07 -0.39 1.94
N ASP A 150 -17.66 0.87 2.14
CA ASP A 150 -16.29 1.24 2.47
C ASP A 150 -16.23 1.73 3.92
N VAL A 151 -15.19 1.32 4.65
CA VAL A 151 -14.89 1.82 6.01
C VAL A 151 -13.43 2.24 6.09
N ASP A 152 -13.21 3.40 6.70
CA ASP A 152 -11.87 3.93 6.97
C ASP A 152 -11.42 3.51 8.37
N ILE A 153 -10.23 2.91 8.46
CA ILE A 153 -9.58 2.47 9.70
C ILE A 153 -8.31 3.30 9.91
N PRO A 154 -8.22 4.09 10.99
CA PRO A 154 -6.95 4.71 11.35
C PRO A 154 -5.97 3.63 11.82
N VAL A 155 -4.72 3.74 11.38
CA VAL A 155 -3.61 2.85 11.73
C VAL A 155 -2.41 3.68 12.15
N THR A 156 -1.86 3.40 13.33
CA THR A 156 -0.66 4.05 13.85
C THR A 156 0.49 3.05 13.85
N PHE A 157 1.65 3.51 13.39
CA PHE A 157 2.90 2.78 13.37
C PHE A 157 3.89 3.47 14.32
N THR A 158 4.37 2.73 15.31
CA THR A 158 5.30 3.26 16.32
C THR A 158 6.55 2.39 16.38
N PRO A 159 7.75 2.90 16.03
CA PRO A 159 8.99 2.17 16.21
C PRO A 159 9.18 1.74 17.66
N ASP A 160 9.63 0.51 17.90
CA ASP A 160 9.80 -0.02 19.26
C ASP A 160 11.19 0.27 19.87
N GLY A 161 12.06 0.98 19.13
CA GLY A 161 13.43 1.28 19.50
C GLY A 161 14.41 0.09 19.42
N LYS A 162 13.94 -1.11 19.07
CA LYS A 162 14.71 -2.36 18.97
C LYS A 162 14.80 -2.89 17.54
N GLY A 163 14.43 -2.06 16.56
CA GLY A 163 14.36 -2.43 15.14
C GLY A 163 13.03 -3.05 14.71
N GLY A 164 12.06 -3.14 15.62
CA GLY A 164 10.69 -3.57 15.33
C GLY A 164 9.71 -2.41 15.26
N MET A 165 8.43 -2.75 15.20
CA MET A 165 7.32 -1.82 15.02
C MET A 165 6.11 -2.31 15.82
N GLN A 166 5.45 -1.39 16.53
CA GLN A 166 4.15 -1.59 17.14
C GLN A 166 3.07 -1.00 16.25
N TYR A 167 1.88 -1.60 16.30
CA TYR A 167 0.75 -1.23 15.45
C TYR A 167 -0.51 -1.07 16.30
N ALA A 168 -1.26 -0.01 16.06
CA ALA A 168 -2.59 0.18 16.60
C ALA A 168 -3.57 0.45 15.47
N ALA A 169 -4.76 -0.15 15.52
CA ALA A 169 -5.80 0.04 14.50
C ALA A 169 -7.16 0.35 15.14
N GLY A 170 -7.92 1.26 14.53
CA GLY A 170 -9.31 1.51 14.91
C GLY A 170 -9.54 2.43 16.10
N ARG A 171 -8.47 2.89 16.76
CA ARG A 171 -8.51 3.97 17.74
C ARG A 171 -8.00 5.25 17.07
N THR A 172 -8.80 6.30 17.10
CA THR A 172 -8.30 7.67 16.93
C THR A 172 -7.54 8.02 18.21
N PRO A 173 -6.43 8.79 18.16
CA PRO A 173 -5.85 9.38 19.36
C PRO A 173 -6.89 10.12 20.21
#